data_AF-A0A970KYC3-F1
#
_entry.id   AF-A0A970KYC3-F1
#
_cell.length_a   1.000
_cell.length_b   1.000
_cell.length_c   1.000
_cell.angle_alpha   90.00
_cell.angle_beta   90.00
_cell.angle_gamma   90.00
#
_symmetry.space_group_name_H-M   'P 1'
#
loop_
_entity.id
_entity.type
_entity.pdbx_description
1 polymer ?
#
loop_
_entity_poly.entity_id
_entity_poly.type
_entity_poly.pdbx_seq_one_letter_code
_entity_poly.pdbx_strand_id
1 'polypeptide(L)'
;MKFYITTDLEGVVGVERFSQTYGDEPFRFASMRQLTQEVNACIRGILEVYPDAVIDVSDGHGSGGIIREDMDPRANYLRGSEQVRPRRQAFYQYDATMFIGQHAMAGMVHAPLCHTMSSKNIVYYRMNNIYVGEFGFWAAMAGFHGVPVIFASGDDKLVAEAQALVPNISTVITKWGEGWQKARHMPAQELLEQIQSTVSSACQQIDQVSPVWFDPPYAWEVRYIYPHRAPTRKTQGVRIDQIDAHTILYRSDDMLQLLDAR
;
A
#
# COMPACT_ATOMS: atom_id res chain seq x y z
N MET A 1 -18.21 12.39 -3.56
CA MET A 1 -16.94 11.90 -3.01
C MET A 1 -16.28 10.97 -4.02
N LYS A 2 -14.96 10.99 -4.14
CA LYS A 2 -14.16 10.11 -4.97
C LYS A 2 -13.07 9.42 -4.13
N PHE A 3 -13.07 8.09 -4.12
CA PHE A 3 -12.18 7.28 -3.29
C PHE A 3 -11.19 6.48 -4.13
N TYR A 4 -9.98 6.34 -3.59
CA TYR A 4 -8.94 5.50 -4.14
C TYR A 4 -8.72 4.26 -3.28
N ILE A 5 -8.87 3.05 -3.83
CA ILE A 5 -8.50 1.81 -3.15
C ILE A 5 -7.27 1.22 -3.82
N THR A 6 -6.18 1.04 -3.08
CA THR A 6 -5.00 0.29 -3.54
C THR A 6 -4.99 -1.08 -2.87
N THR A 7 -4.80 -2.12 -3.67
CA THR A 7 -4.82 -3.49 -3.19
C THR A 7 -3.45 -4.12 -3.25
N ASP A 8 -3.17 -5.01 -2.30
CA ASP A 8 -2.07 -5.96 -2.40
C ASP A 8 -2.53 -7.35 -1.92
N LEU A 9 -1.71 -8.37 -2.16
CA LEU A 9 -2.12 -9.77 -1.97
C LEU A 9 -1.48 -10.40 -0.73
N GLU A 10 -0.27 -9.98 -0.38
CA GLU A 10 0.52 -10.50 0.72
C GLU A 10 -0.14 -10.33 2.08
N GLY A 11 -0.97 -9.30 2.29
CA GLY A 11 -1.65 -8.98 3.54
C GLY A 11 -3.05 -9.55 3.68
N VAL A 12 -3.57 -10.24 2.66
CA VAL A 12 -4.93 -10.81 2.63
C VAL A 12 -5.05 -11.96 3.63
N VAL A 13 -6.26 -12.20 4.16
CA VAL A 13 -6.50 -13.35 5.04
C VAL A 13 -6.36 -14.67 4.28
N GLY A 14 -5.82 -15.68 4.94
CA GLY A 14 -5.49 -16.97 4.32
C GLY A 14 -4.20 -16.96 3.49
N VAL A 15 -3.54 -15.81 3.32
CA VAL A 15 -2.24 -15.70 2.65
C VAL A 15 -1.11 -15.64 3.67
N GLU A 16 -0.15 -16.56 3.59
CA GLU A 16 1.09 -16.46 4.37
C GLU A 16 2.33 -16.85 3.56
N ARG A 17 2.19 -17.42 2.37
CA ARG A 17 3.31 -17.90 1.54
C ARG A 17 3.36 -17.19 0.19
N PHE A 18 4.56 -16.98 -0.35
CA PHE A 18 4.71 -16.39 -1.69
C PHE A 18 4.09 -17.22 -2.81
N SER A 19 3.97 -18.54 -2.63
CA SER A 19 3.25 -19.41 -3.58
C SER A 19 1.75 -19.09 -3.69
N GLN A 20 1.22 -18.29 -2.77
CA GLN A 20 -0.16 -17.81 -2.79
C GLN A 20 -0.28 -16.43 -3.45
N THR A 21 0.83 -15.74 -3.69
CA THR A 21 0.83 -14.39 -4.30
C THR A 21 1.33 -14.39 -5.74
N TYR A 22 2.13 -15.38 -6.14
CA TYR A 22 2.70 -15.49 -7.50
C TYR A 22 2.36 -16.81 -8.20
N GLY A 23 2.60 -16.84 -9.53
CA GLY A 23 2.40 -18.02 -10.38
C GLY A 23 0.94 -18.23 -10.79
N ASP A 24 0.66 -19.39 -11.41
CA ASP A 24 -0.68 -19.81 -11.86
C ASP A 24 -1.23 -20.97 -11.00
N GLU A 25 -0.82 -21.02 -9.74
CA GLU A 25 -1.17 -22.09 -8.81
C GLU A 25 -2.62 -21.95 -8.29
N PRO A 26 -3.33 -23.06 -8.01
CA PRO A 26 -4.69 -23.03 -7.46
C PRO A 26 -4.81 -22.19 -6.17
N PHE A 27 -3.76 -22.19 -5.33
CA PHE A 27 -3.72 -21.41 -4.09
C PHE A 27 -3.76 -19.91 -4.30
N ARG A 28 -3.21 -19.43 -5.43
CA ARG A 28 -3.27 -18.01 -5.78
C ARG A 28 -4.69 -17.60 -6.11
N PHE A 29 -5.43 -18.39 -6.88
CA PHE A 29 -6.82 -18.06 -7.21
C PHE A 29 -7.71 -17.96 -5.96
N ALA A 30 -7.49 -18.81 -4.95
CA ALA A 30 -8.18 -18.69 -3.67
C ALA A 30 -7.86 -17.36 -2.97
N SER A 31 -6.58 -16.95 -2.99
CA SER A 31 -6.12 -15.67 -2.43
C SER A 31 -6.72 -14.48 -3.18
N MET A 32 -6.79 -14.55 -4.51
CA MET A 32 -7.40 -13.52 -5.34
C MET A 32 -8.91 -13.39 -5.10
N ARG A 33 -9.63 -14.51 -4.96
CA ARG A 33 -11.05 -14.50 -4.56
C ARG A 33 -11.23 -13.80 -3.22
N GLN A 34 -10.40 -14.15 -2.25
CA GLN A 34 -10.46 -13.56 -0.92
C GLN A 34 -10.18 -12.05 -0.97
N LEU A 35 -9.14 -11.62 -1.69
CA LEU A 35 -8.85 -10.19 -1.88
C LEU A 35 -10.04 -9.46 -2.53
N THR A 36 -10.64 -10.01 -3.58
CA THR A 36 -11.83 -9.42 -4.21
C THR A 36 -12.98 -9.27 -3.20
N GLN A 37 -13.19 -10.25 -2.31
CA GLN A 37 -14.22 -10.13 -1.27
C GLN A 37 -13.91 -9.04 -0.23
N GLU A 38 -12.65 -8.93 0.20
CA GLU A 38 -12.20 -7.86 1.11
C GLU A 38 -12.38 -6.47 0.49
N VAL A 39 -12.05 -6.32 -0.80
CA VAL A 39 -12.30 -5.09 -1.57
C VAL A 39 -13.79 -4.81 -1.68
N ASN A 40 -14.61 -5.81 -1.98
CA ASN A 40 -16.07 -5.63 -2.05
C ASN A 40 -16.66 -5.21 -0.70
N ALA A 41 -16.11 -5.69 0.43
CA ALA A 41 -16.50 -5.23 1.76
C ALA A 41 -16.14 -3.75 1.99
N CYS A 42 -14.96 -3.32 1.57
CA CYS A 42 -14.55 -1.92 1.59
C CYS A 42 -15.49 -1.05 0.74
N ILE A 43 -15.78 -1.47 -0.50
CA ILE A 43 -16.72 -0.76 -1.40
C ILE A 43 -18.10 -0.61 -0.75
N ARG A 44 -18.63 -1.67 -0.14
CA ARG A 44 -19.92 -1.60 0.57
C ARG A 44 -19.88 -0.60 1.73
N GLY A 45 -18.78 -0.56 2.50
CA GLY A 45 -18.64 0.39 3.59
C GLY A 45 -18.60 1.85 3.12
N ILE A 46 -17.92 2.12 2.01
CA ILE A 46 -17.93 3.46 1.38
C ILE A 46 -19.35 3.84 0.98
N LEU A 47 -20.04 2.95 0.25
CA LEU A 47 -21.36 3.23 -0.32
C LEU A 47 -22.49 3.30 0.73
N GLU A 48 -22.27 2.77 1.93
CA GLU A 48 -23.18 2.93 3.07
C GLU A 48 -23.23 4.39 3.56
N VAL A 49 -22.12 5.11 3.46
CA VAL A 49 -22.01 6.52 3.87
C VAL A 49 -22.21 7.46 2.69
N TYR A 50 -21.66 7.10 1.52
CA TYR A 50 -21.69 7.89 0.31
C TYR A 50 -22.22 7.06 -0.88
N PRO A 51 -23.56 6.94 -1.03
CA PRO A 51 -24.17 6.08 -2.05
C PRO A 51 -23.79 6.39 -3.50
N ASP A 52 -23.46 7.65 -3.79
CA ASP A 52 -23.08 8.14 -5.13
C ASP A 52 -21.56 8.31 -5.29
N ALA A 53 -20.75 7.69 -4.43
CA ALA A 53 -19.30 7.83 -4.49
C ALA A 53 -18.71 7.21 -5.77
N VAL A 54 -17.73 7.91 -6.36
CA VAL A 54 -16.88 7.33 -7.40
C VAL A 54 -15.76 6.55 -6.72
N ILE A 55 -15.62 5.26 -7.02
CA ILE A 55 -14.63 4.39 -6.36
C ILE A 55 -13.73 3.79 -7.41
N ASP A 56 -12.43 4.11 -7.34
CA ASP A 56 -11.42 3.55 -8.22
C ASP A 56 -10.56 2.53 -7.45
N VAL A 57 -10.56 1.28 -7.91
CA VAL A 57 -9.78 0.17 -7.32
C VAL A 57 -8.58 -0.11 -8.22
N SER A 58 -7.38 0.14 -7.71
CA SER A 58 -6.15 -0.29 -8.38
C SER A 58 -5.65 -1.60 -7.86
N ASP A 59 -5.55 -2.54 -8.80
CA ASP A 59 -4.92 -3.83 -8.63
C ASP A 59 -3.40 -3.65 -8.51
N GLY A 60 -2.95 -3.39 -7.28
CA GLY A 60 -1.60 -2.92 -6.97
C GLY A 60 -0.55 -4.03 -6.87
N HIS A 61 -0.98 -5.27 -6.64
CA HIS A 61 -0.07 -6.41 -6.56
C HIS A 61 0.64 -6.62 -7.90
N GLY A 62 1.96 -6.87 -7.89
CA GLY A 62 2.79 -6.83 -9.11
C GLY A 62 2.32 -7.72 -10.26
N SER A 63 1.71 -8.87 -9.94
CA SER A 63 1.13 -9.78 -10.95
C SER A 63 -0.41 -9.73 -11.04
N GLY A 64 -1.04 -8.83 -10.30
CA GLY A 64 -2.49 -8.69 -10.12
C GLY A 64 -3.05 -9.62 -9.04
N GLY A 65 -4.04 -9.16 -8.29
CA GLY A 65 -4.65 -9.87 -7.19
C GLY A 65 -6.18 -9.93 -7.27
N ILE A 66 -6.82 -9.18 -8.18
CA ILE A 66 -8.28 -9.09 -8.25
C ILE A 66 -8.84 -9.99 -9.35
N ILE A 67 -9.90 -10.72 -9.02
CA ILE A 67 -10.81 -11.32 -10.00
C ILE A 67 -11.82 -10.26 -10.40
N ARG A 68 -11.66 -9.71 -11.59
CA ARG A 68 -12.40 -8.55 -12.07
C ARG A 68 -13.90 -8.83 -12.19
N GLU A 69 -14.24 -10.04 -12.62
CA GLU A 69 -15.62 -10.49 -12.85
C GLU A 69 -16.42 -10.59 -11.54
N ASP A 70 -15.73 -10.77 -10.42
CA ASP A 70 -16.32 -10.91 -9.08
C ASP A 70 -16.29 -9.59 -8.29
N MET A 71 -15.70 -8.52 -8.85
CA MET A 71 -15.62 -7.21 -8.20
C MET A 71 -16.97 -6.49 -8.27
N ASP A 72 -17.31 -5.74 -7.22
CA ASP A 72 -18.55 -4.96 -7.16
C ASP A 72 -18.67 -4.04 -8.39
N PRO A 73 -19.74 -4.17 -9.19
CA PRO A 73 -19.87 -3.48 -10.47
C PRO A 73 -20.03 -1.95 -10.33
N ARG A 74 -20.20 -1.45 -9.11
CA ARG A 74 -20.30 0.00 -8.81
C ARG A 74 -18.93 0.67 -8.69
N ALA A 75 -17.83 -0.09 -8.71
CA ALA A 75 -16.47 0.43 -8.66
C ALA A 75 -15.74 0.26 -10.01
N ASN A 76 -14.77 1.14 -10.26
CA ASN A 76 -13.93 1.11 -11.46
C ASN A 76 -12.69 0.26 -11.19
N TYR A 77 -12.39 -0.69 -12.08
CA TYR A 77 -11.18 -1.50 -12.03
C TYR A 77 -10.03 -0.84 -12.78
N LEU A 78 -8.90 -0.63 -12.13
CA LEU A 78 -7.68 -0.08 -12.70
C LEU A 78 -6.57 -1.14 -12.68
N ARG A 79 -6.11 -1.59 -13.87
CA ARG A 79 -4.93 -2.47 -14.06
C ARG A 79 -4.09 -2.07 -15.27
N GLY A 80 -2.77 -2.20 -15.17
CA GLY A 80 -1.83 -2.31 -16.30
C GLY A 80 -1.96 -1.30 -17.45
N SER A 81 -1.60 -0.02 -17.25
CA SER A 81 -1.14 0.97 -18.26
C SER A 81 -1.11 2.37 -17.62
N GLU A 82 -0.98 3.45 -18.39
CA GLU A 82 -0.99 4.87 -17.99
C GLU A 82 -2.14 5.29 -17.05
N GLN A 83 -3.15 4.44 -16.82
CA GLN A 83 -4.25 4.60 -15.85
C GLN A 83 -3.99 3.99 -14.46
N VAL A 84 -3.06 3.04 -14.35
CA VAL A 84 -2.44 2.56 -13.08
C VAL A 84 -1.09 3.22 -12.81
N ARG A 85 -0.39 3.62 -13.88
CA ARG A 85 0.82 4.45 -13.85
C ARG A 85 0.64 5.99 -13.77
N PRO A 86 -0.55 6.62 -13.58
CA PRO A 86 -0.63 8.07 -13.42
C PRO A 86 -0.31 8.51 -11.97
N ARG A 87 0.14 7.60 -11.10
CA ARG A 87 0.28 7.86 -9.65
C ARG A 87 1.65 8.39 -9.22
N ARG A 88 2.14 9.37 -9.96
CA ARG A 88 2.98 10.45 -9.41
C ARG A 88 2.19 11.76 -9.29
N GLN A 89 1.10 11.95 -10.05
CA GLN A 89 0.54 13.29 -10.21
C GLN A 89 -0.96 13.43 -9.95
N ALA A 90 -1.77 12.37 -9.89
CA ALA A 90 -3.23 12.51 -9.91
C ALA A 90 -3.96 12.13 -8.60
N PHE A 91 -3.28 12.10 -7.45
CA PHE A 91 -3.98 11.87 -6.18
C PHE A 91 -4.92 13.03 -5.84
N TYR A 92 -4.61 14.26 -6.24
CA TYR A 92 -5.39 15.48 -5.95
C TYR A 92 -6.88 15.44 -6.34
N GLN A 93 -7.31 14.48 -7.17
CA GLN A 93 -8.71 14.31 -7.58
C GLN A 93 -9.54 13.46 -6.60
N TYR A 94 -8.89 12.82 -5.63
CA TYR A 94 -9.50 11.93 -4.66
C TYR A 94 -9.68 12.66 -3.33
N ASP A 95 -10.80 12.37 -2.65
CA ASP A 95 -11.07 12.91 -1.32
C ASP A 95 -10.37 12.09 -0.23
N ALA A 96 -10.17 10.79 -0.46
CA ALA A 96 -9.46 9.89 0.44
C ALA A 96 -8.92 8.65 -0.28
N THR A 97 -7.91 8.02 0.34
CA THR A 97 -7.33 6.76 -0.12
C THR A 97 -7.40 5.67 0.95
N MET A 98 -7.36 4.41 0.51
CA MET A 98 -7.43 3.22 1.36
C MET A 98 -6.53 2.11 0.84
N PHE A 99 -6.04 1.25 1.74
CA PHE A 99 -5.24 0.07 1.43
C PHE A 99 -5.96 -1.20 1.86
N ILE A 100 -6.02 -2.19 0.98
CA ILE A 100 -6.62 -3.51 1.27
C ILE A 100 -5.57 -4.59 1.03
N GLY A 101 -5.41 -5.48 2.00
CA GLY A 101 -4.49 -6.62 1.88
C GLY A 101 -3.01 -6.23 1.86
N GLN A 102 -2.65 -5.09 2.48
CA GLN A 102 -1.28 -4.59 2.54
C GLN A 102 -0.42 -5.36 3.57
N HIS A 103 0.89 -5.38 3.38
CA HIS A 103 1.83 -6.06 4.27
C HIS A 103 2.86 -5.11 4.91
N ALA A 104 3.49 -5.60 5.98
CA ALA A 104 4.55 -4.87 6.68
C ALA A 104 5.81 -4.65 5.82
N MET A 105 6.57 -3.61 6.15
CA MET A 105 7.81 -3.24 5.48
C MET A 105 8.94 -4.28 5.63
N ALA A 106 9.95 -4.18 4.77
CA ALA A 106 11.12 -5.06 4.82
C ALA A 106 11.86 -4.97 6.16
N GLY A 107 12.29 -6.12 6.68
CA GLY A 107 13.04 -6.20 7.94
C GLY A 107 12.17 -6.23 9.19
N MET A 108 10.84 -6.22 9.06
CA MET A 108 9.93 -6.29 10.19
C MET A 108 9.88 -7.70 10.79
N VAL A 109 10.16 -7.79 12.10
CA VAL A 109 10.24 -9.07 12.82
C VAL A 109 8.83 -9.66 12.98
N HIS A 110 8.71 -10.97 12.80
CA HIS A 110 7.44 -11.70 12.86
C HIS A 110 6.37 -11.22 11.87
N ALA A 111 6.73 -10.52 10.79
CA ALA A 111 5.80 -10.17 9.74
C ALA A 111 5.85 -11.20 8.59
N PRO A 112 4.71 -11.82 8.18
CA PRO A 112 4.68 -12.73 7.06
C PRO A 112 4.92 -11.95 5.76
N LEU A 113 5.74 -12.49 4.87
CA LEU A 113 5.99 -11.93 3.53
C LEU A 113 6.54 -10.48 3.52
N CYS A 114 7.06 -9.99 4.66
CA CYS A 114 7.51 -8.61 4.79
C CYS A 114 8.59 -8.26 3.75
N HIS A 115 8.35 -7.20 2.99
CA HIS A 115 9.29 -6.68 2.01
C HIS A 115 8.97 -5.22 1.68
N THR A 116 9.74 -4.62 0.76
CA THR A 116 9.47 -3.26 0.29
C THR A 116 9.85 -3.16 -1.17
N MET A 117 8.85 -3.02 -2.05
CA MET A 117 8.87 -3.00 -3.51
C MET A 117 9.41 -4.28 -4.17
N SER A 118 10.48 -4.86 -3.64
CA SER A 118 11.08 -6.08 -4.15
C SER A 118 11.67 -6.90 -3.02
N SER A 119 11.01 -8.03 -2.72
CA SER A 119 11.48 -9.06 -1.79
C SER A 119 12.82 -9.69 -2.17
N LYS A 120 13.28 -9.49 -3.41
CA LYS A 120 14.54 -10.06 -3.93
C LYS A 120 15.74 -9.14 -3.81
N ASN A 121 15.52 -7.82 -3.71
CA ASN A 121 16.58 -6.84 -3.94
C ASN A 121 16.67 -5.75 -2.89
N ILE A 122 15.61 -5.47 -2.12
CA ILE A 122 15.59 -4.34 -1.17
C ILE A 122 15.73 -4.85 0.25
N VAL A 123 16.65 -4.25 1.01
CA VAL A 123 16.81 -4.44 2.45
C VAL A 123 15.87 -3.50 3.21
N TYR A 124 15.87 -2.22 2.84
CA TYR A 124 14.96 -1.22 3.41
C TYR A 124 14.86 0.01 2.51
N TYR A 125 13.80 0.81 2.73
CA TYR A 125 13.77 2.24 2.39
C TYR A 125 13.72 3.11 3.64
N ARG A 126 14.30 4.30 3.53
CA ARG A 126 14.07 5.40 4.48
C ARG A 126 13.64 6.65 3.74
N MET A 127 12.63 7.33 4.25
CA MET A 127 12.22 8.68 3.83
C MET A 127 12.44 9.63 5.01
N ASN A 128 13.22 10.68 4.83
CA ASN A 128 13.59 11.64 5.88
C ASN A 128 14.05 10.96 7.19
N ASN A 129 14.92 9.97 7.05
CA ASN A 129 15.45 9.16 8.15
C ASN A 129 14.47 8.20 8.85
N ILE A 130 13.23 8.10 8.38
CA ILE A 130 12.22 7.19 8.90
C ILE A 130 12.12 5.98 7.98
N TYR A 131 12.17 4.77 8.54
CA TYR A 131 11.96 3.54 7.77
C TYR A 131 10.51 3.49 7.26
N VAL A 132 10.36 3.17 5.97
CA VAL A 132 9.05 3.10 5.33
C VAL A 132 8.95 1.85 4.45
N GLY A 133 7.80 1.20 4.49
CA GLY A 133 7.39 0.19 3.52
C GLY A 133 6.67 0.80 2.31
N GLU A 134 5.99 -0.06 1.57
CA GLU A 134 5.15 0.36 0.44
C GLU A 134 3.99 1.22 0.91
N PHE A 135 3.33 0.85 2.01
CA PHE A 135 2.31 1.66 2.66
C PHE A 135 2.80 3.09 2.90
N GLY A 136 3.92 3.25 3.62
CA GLY A 136 4.41 4.57 3.99
C GLY A 136 4.83 5.43 2.80
N PHE A 137 5.45 4.80 1.79
CA PHE A 137 5.81 5.47 0.55
C PHE A 137 4.58 6.00 -0.20
N TRP A 138 3.54 5.17 -0.37
CA TRP A 138 2.32 5.58 -1.06
C TRP A 138 1.46 6.54 -0.23
N ALA A 139 1.47 6.41 1.10
CA ALA A 139 0.81 7.36 2.00
C ALA A 139 1.44 8.75 1.90
N ALA A 140 2.78 8.83 1.87
CA ALA A 140 3.50 10.08 1.63
C ALA A 140 3.15 10.69 0.27
N MET A 141 2.95 9.85 -0.75
CA MET A 141 2.53 10.30 -2.08
C MET A 141 1.13 10.90 -2.08
N ALA A 142 0.17 10.22 -1.44
CA ALA A 142 -1.18 10.75 -1.30
C ALA A 142 -1.16 12.07 -0.52
N GLY A 143 -0.39 12.13 0.57
CA GLY A 143 -0.31 13.33 1.41
C GLY A 143 0.42 14.51 0.77
N PHE A 144 1.39 14.26 -0.11
CA PHE A 144 1.98 15.31 -0.95
C PHE A 144 0.93 16.03 -1.83
N HIS A 145 -0.11 15.30 -2.25
CA HIS A 145 -1.26 15.85 -2.98
C HIS A 145 -2.41 16.31 -2.06
N GLY A 146 -2.19 16.36 -0.74
CA GLY A 146 -3.20 16.75 0.25
C GLY A 146 -4.28 15.72 0.51
N VAL A 147 -4.09 14.46 0.10
CA VAL A 147 -5.11 13.41 0.22
C VAL A 147 -4.80 12.45 1.38
N PRO A 148 -5.72 12.26 2.34
CA PRO A 148 -5.50 11.38 3.47
C PRO A 148 -5.60 9.89 3.10
N VAL A 149 -4.91 9.05 3.89
CA VAL A 149 -5.11 7.60 3.91
C VAL A 149 -5.99 7.28 5.11
N ILE A 150 -7.27 7.00 4.90
CA ILE A 150 -8.23 6.87 6.01
C ILE A 150 -8.40 5.43 6.50
N PHE A 151 -8.01 4.46 5.69
CA PHE A 151 -8.18 3.04 6.01
C PHE A 151 -7.02 2.17 5.51
N ALA A 152 -6.61 1.18 6.30
CA ALA A 152 -5.71 0.12 5.87
C ALA A 152 -6.08 -1.24 6.48
N SER A 153 -6.09 -2.31 5.68
CA SER A 153 -6.12 -3.69 6.17
C SER A 153 -4.86 -4.46 5.79
N GLY A 154 -4.38 -5.31 6.71
CA GLY A 154 -3.17 -6.09 6.55
C GLY A 154 -2.84 -6.93 7.78
N ASP A 155 -1.62 -7.46 7.84
CA ASP A 155 -1.15 -8.14 9.04
C ASP A 155 -0.96 -7.16 10.21
N ASP A 156 -0.83 -7.68 11.44
CA ASP A 156 -0.71 -6.86 12.65
C ASP A 156 0.49 -5.91 12.65
N LYS A 157 1.55 -6.19 11.89
CA LYS A 157 2.73 -5.31 11.80
C LYS A 157 2.49 -4.18 10.82
N LEU A 158 1.81 -4.43 9.69
CA LEU A 158 1.30 -3.36 8.83
C LEU A 158 0.39 -2.43 9.61
N VAL A 159 -0.54 -2.97 10.41
CA VAL A 159 -1.44 -2.13 11.21
C VAL A 159 -0.65 -1.23 12.18
N ALA A 160 0.36 -1.76 12.85
CA ALA A 160 1.24 -0.97 13.70
C ALA A 160 2.02 0.11 12.93
N GLU A 161 2.56 -0.22 11.74
CA GLU A 161 3.22 0.74 10.85
C GLU A 161 2.28 1.87 10.42
N ALA A 162 1.05 1.51 10.04
CA ALA A 162 0.05 2.45 9.56
C ALA A 162 -0.38 3.42 10.66
N GLN A 163 -0.66 2.93 11.87
CA GLN A 163 -1.05 3.75 13.01
C GLN A 163 0.08 4.65 13.50
N ALA A 164 1.34 4.20 13.41
CA ALA A 164 2.50 5.01 13.75
C ALA A 164 2.72 6.17 12.76
N LEU A 165 2.43 5.95 11.48
CA LEU A 165 2.65 6.94 10.43
C LEU A 165 1.46 7.88 10.23
N VAL A 166 0.23 7.39 10.41
CA VAL A 166 -1.01 8.13 10.13
C VAL A 166 -1.86 8.18 11.41
N PRO A 167 -1.75 9.25 12.22
CA PRO A 167 -2.63 9.41 13.37
C PRO A 167 -4.11 9.36 12.97
N ASN A 168 -4.92 8.67 13.76
CA ASN A 168 -6.37 8.46 13.57
C ASN A 168 -6.77 7.61 12.34
N ILE A 169 -5.83 6.95 11.65
CA ILE A 169 -6.20 5.98 10.61
C ILE A 169 -7.03 4.84 11.19
N SER A 170 -8.08 4.44 10.48
CA SER A 170 -8.84 3.23 10.78
C SER A 170 -8.14 2.00 10.19
N THR A 171 -8.04 0.93 10.96
CA THR A 171 -7.29 -0.26 10.52
C THR A 171 -7.97 -1.56 10.91
N VAL A 172 -7.78 -2.59 10.09
CA VAL A 172 -8.22 -3.96 10.39
C VAL A 172 -7.07 -4.95 10.24
N ILE A 173 -6.84 -5.76 11.27
CA ILE A 173 -5.87 -6.86 11.25
C ILE A 173 -6.51 -8.06 10.55
N THR A 174 -5.95 -8.49 9.44
CA THR A 174 -6.40 -9.71 8.70
C THR A 174 -5.80 -10.98 9.31
N LYS A 175 -4.61 -10.88 9.89
CA LYS A 175 -3.83 -11.97 10.47
C LYS A 175 -2.75 -11.47 11.41
N TRP A 176 -2.33 -12.34 12.33
CA TRP A 176 -1.22 -12.11 13.24
C TRP A 176 0.01 -12.85 12.74
N GLY A 177 1.05 -12.10 12.42
CA GLY A 177 2.33 -12.64 11.99
C GLY A 177 3.07 -13.37 13.11
N GLU A 178 3.51 -14.60 12.83
CA GLU A 178 4.28 -15.42 13.76
C GLU A 178 5.72 -15.69 13.27
N GLY A 179 6.05 -15.25 12.05
CA GLY A 179 7.36 -15.45 11.45
C GLY A 179 7.34 -15.34 9.93
N TRP A 180 8.48 -15.67 9.33
CA TRP A 180 8.58 -15.72 7.88
C TRP A 180 7.67 -16.81 7.32
N GLN A 181 6.77 -16.39 6.44
CA GLN A 181 5.77 -17.25 5.83
C GLN A 181 4.89 -18.04 6.82
N LYS A 182 4.53 -17.40 7.94
CA LYS A 182 3.75 -18.02 9.01
C LYS A 182 2.86 -16.99 9.69
N ALA A 183 1.56 -17.26 9.75
CA ALA A 183 0.59 -16.40 10.42
C ALA A 183 -0.59 -17.17 11.01
N ARG A 184 -1.22 -16.58 12.02
CA ARG A 184 -2.55 -16.98 12.50
C ARG A 184 -3.59 -16.06 11.86
N HIS A 185 -4.59 -16.63 11.22
CA HIS A 185 -5.55 -15.86 10.40
C HIS A 185 -6.84 -15.55 11.16
N MET A 186 -7.43 -14.38 10.87
CA MET A 186 -8.80 -14.07 11.28
C MET A 186 -9.79 -14.96 10.50
N PRO A 187 -10.98 -15.28 11.05
CA PRO A 187 -12.04 -15.90 10.26
C PRO A 187 -12.46 -14.98 9.11
N ALA A 188 -12.48 -15.50 7.87
CA ALA A 188 -12.71 -14.67 6.69
C ALA A 188 -14.04 -13.92 6.72
N GLN A 189 -15.13 -14.55 7.17
CA GLN A 189 -16.44 -13.90 7.24
C GLN A 189 -16.46 -12.74 8.25
N GLU A 190 -15.88 -12.95 9.43
CA GLU A 190 -15.75 -11.91 10.47
C GLU A 190 -14.92 -10.72 9.95
N LEU A 191 -13.84 -11.02 9.21
CA LEU A 191 -13.02 -9.98 8.59
C LEU A 191 -13.81 -9.11 7.61
N LEU A 192 -14.65 -9.71 6.75
CA LEU A 192 -15.43 -8.94 5.78
C LEU A 192 -16.42 -7.98 6.45
N GLU A 193 -17.07 -8.43 7.53
CA GLU A 193 -17.97 -7.60 8.33
C GLU A 193 -17.21 -6.47 9.05
N GLN A 194 -16.03 -6.78 9.58
CA GLN A 194 -15.17 -5.80 10.24
C GLN A 194 -14.62 -4.75 9.25
N ILE A 195 -14.17 -5.15 8.06
CA ILE A 195 -13.75 -4.22 7.01
C ILE A 195 -14.89 -3.29 6.63
N GLN A 196 -16.08 -3.84 6.35
CA GLN A 196 -17.23 -3.01 5.94
C GLN A 196 -17.57 -1.96 7.01
N SER A 197 -17.79 -2.38 8.26
CA SER A 197 -18.17 -1.48 9.36
C SER A 197 -17.08 -0.45 9.71
N THR A 198 -15.80 -0.86 9.67
CA THR A 198 -14.67 0.03 9.95
C THR A 198 -14.50 1.05 8.83
N VAL A 199 -14.69 0.67 7.57
CA VAL A 199 -14.65 1.59 6.43
C VAL A 199 -15.80 2.59 6.49
N SER A 200 -17.03 2.15 6.81
CA SER A 200 -18.15 3.08 7.04
C SER A 200 -17.81 4.13 8.11
N SER A 201 -17.21 3.69 9.23
CA SER A 201 -16.77 4.60 10.30
C SER A 201 -15.67 5.55 9.84
N ALA A 202 -14.66 5.05 9.12
CA ALA A 202 -13.57 5.84 8.55
C ALA A 202 -14.09 6.92 7.58
N CYS A 203 -15.06 6.57 6.74
CA CYS A 203 -15.71 7.50 5.81
C CYS A 203 -16.45 8.63 6.53
N GLN A 204 -17.05 8.38 7.70
CA GLN A 204 -17.70 9.42 8.52
C GLN A 204 -16.70 10.35 9.21
N GLN A 205 -15.43 9.93 9.32
CA GLN A 205 -14.38 10.62 10.06
C GLN A 205 -13.21 11.07 9.16
N ILE A 206 -13.44 11.22 7.84
CA ILE A 206 -12.41 11.62 6.87
C ILE A 206 -11.65 12.87 7.33
N ASP A 207 -12.38 13.89 7.80
CA ASP A 207 -11.82 15.17 8.23
C ASP A 207 -10.94 15.07 9.51
N GLN A 208 -10.95 13.93 10.20
CA GLN A 208 -10.12 13.68 11.38
C GLN A 208 -8.76 13.06 11.05
N VAL A 209 -8.57 12.63 9.80
CA VAL A 209 -7.31 12.01 9.33
C VAL A 209 -6.54 13.03 8.52
N SER A 210 -5.36 13.41 9.01
CA SER A 210 -4.48 14.32 8.29
C SER A 210 -3.68 13.57 7.21
N PRO A 211 -3.45 14.18 6.03
CA PRO A 211 -2.55 13.60 5.04
C PRO A 211 -1.12 13.46 5.58
N VAL A 212 -0.41 12.41 5.16
CA VAL A 212 0.97 12.17 5.58
C VAL A 212 1.90 13.21 4.96
N TRP A 213 2.62 13.94 5.79
CA TRP A 213 3.53 14.98 5.34
C TRP A 213 4.95 14.76 5.86
N PHE A 214 5.92 14.93 4.97
CA PHE A 214 7.33 14.98 5.30
C PHE A 214 7.86 16.36 4.87
N ASP A 215 8.62 17.01 5.73
CA ASP A 215 9.17 18.33 5.41
C ASP A 215 10.29 18.23 4.37
N PRO A 216 10.30 19.07 3.32
CA PRO A 216 11.45 19.19 2.44
C PRO A 216 12.66 19.80 3.19
N PRO A 217 13.90 19.50 2.78
CA PRO A 217 14.28 18.68 1.63
C PRO A 217 14.01 17.19 1.87
N TYR A 218 13.45 16.52 0.86
CA TYR A 218 13.21 15.09 0.88
C TYR A 218 14.51 14.31 0.73
N ALA A 219 14.70 13.31 1.59
CA ALA A 219 15.82 12.39 1.56
C ALA A 219 15.30 10.96 1.50
N TRP A 220 15.49 10.30 0.36
CA TRP A 220 15.06 8.93 0.14
C TRP A 220 16.27 8.02 -0.02
N GLU A 221 16.49 7.17 0.98
CA GLU A 221 17.58 6.21 1.02
C GLU A 221 17.07 4.82 0.66
N VAL A 222 17.80 4.14 -0.21
CA VAL A 222 17.54 2.75 -0.59
C VAL A 222 18.76 1.91 -0.30
N ARG A 223 18.58 0.84 0.47
CA ARG A 223 19.61 -0.19 0.64
C ARG A 223 19.22 -1.48 -0.09
N TYR A 224 20.14 -1.99 -0.89
CA TYR A 224 19.99 -3.18 -1.70
C TYR A 224 20.71 -4.39 -1.09
N ILE A 225 20.18 -5.59 -1.34
CA ILE A 225 20.80 -6.85 -0.89
C ILE A 225 22.14 -7.07 -1.59
N TYR A 226 22.18 -6.83 -2.91
CA TYR A 226 23.37 -6.97 -3.74
C TYR A 226 23.96 -5.60 -4.08
N PRO A 227 25.25 -5.52 -4.46
CA PRO A 227 25.84 -4.28 -4.92
C PRO A 227 25.01 -3.66 -6.05
N HIS A 228 24.68 -2.38 -5.91
CA HIS A 228 23.81 -1.66 -6.84
C HIS A 228 24.38 -0.28 -7.11
N ARG A 229 24.59 0.03 -8.40
CA ARG A 229 25.19 1.28 -8.84
C ARG A 229 24.11 2.33 -9.06
N ALA A 230 24.34 3.54 -8.57
CA ALA A 230 23.48 4.69 -8.80
C ALA A 230 23.26 4.92 -10.31
N PRO A 231 22.03 5.30 -10.71
CA PRO A 231 21.72 5.59 -12.10
C PRO A 231 22.63 6.73 -12.61
N THR A 232 23.07 6.62 -13.86
CA THR A 232 23.91 7.63 -14.51
C THR A 232 23.10 8.76 -15.14
N ARG A 233 21.81 8.53 -15.36
CA ARG A 233 20.88 9.53 -15.88
C ARG A 233 20.69 10.63 -14.83
N LYS A 234 20.95 11.88 -15.24
CA LYS A 234 20.63 13.04 -14.41
C LYS A 234 19.13 13.32 -14.44
N THR A 235 18.54 13.51 -13.27
CA THR A 235 17.18 14.04 -13.11
C THR A 235 17.29 15.45 -12.57
N GLN A 236 16.60 16.39 -13.20
CA GLN A 236 16.63 17.80 -12.79
C GLN A 236 16.12 17.93 -11.35
N GLY A 237 16.82 18.73 -10.54
CA GLY A 237 16.47 18.99 -9.14
C GLY A 237 16.61 17.79 -8.19
N VAL A 238 17.23 16.68 -8.65
CA VAL A 238 17.56 15.55 -7.80
C VAL A 238 19.07 15.38 -7.70
N ARG A 239 19.56 15.32 -6.46
CA ARG A 239 20.92 14.89 -6.14
C ARG A 239 20.91 13.40 -5.81
N ILE A 240 21.80 12.65 -6.43
CA ILE A 240 21.95 11.20 -6.23
C ILE A 240 23.37 10.94 -5.71
N ASP A 241 23.47 10.45 -4.48
CA ASP A 241 24.73 10.11 -3.84
C ASP A 241 24.82 8.57 -3.69
N GLN A 242 25.88 7.96 -4.20
CA GLN A 242 26.24 6.57 -3.86
C GLN A 242 26.94 6.59 -2.50
N ILE A 243 26.27 6.10 -1.46
CA ILE A 243 26.80 6.14 -0.09
C ILE A 243 27.81 5.01 0.15
N ASP A 244 27.45 3.80 -0.26
CA ASP A 244 28.31 2.62 -0.27
C ASP A 244 27.92 1.71 -1.45
N ALA A 245 28.53 0.53 -1.59
CA ALA A 245 28.23 -0.37 -2.71
C ALA A 245 26.77 -0.86 -2.77
N HIS A 246 26.01 -0.71 -1.69
CA HIS A 246 24.64 -1.21 -1.52
C HIS A 246 23.61 -0.10 -1.30
N THR A 247 24.02 1.15 -1.12
CA THR A 247 23.14 2.21 -0.62
C THR A 247 23.21 3.44 -1.51
N ILE A 248 22.05 3.89 -1.96
CA ILE A 248 21.89 5.10 -2.77
C ILE A 248 20.96 6.05 -2.02
N LEU A 249 21.31 7.33 -2.02
CA LEU A 249 20.53 8.40 -1.42
C LEU A 249 20.12 9.43 -2.48
N TYR A 250 18.82 9.59 -2.64
CA TYR A 250 18.18 10.59 -3.49
C TYR A 250 17.75 11.77 -2.63
N ARG A 251 18.04 12.99 -3.07
CA ARG A 251 17.62 14.23 -2.41
C ARG A 251 16.99 15.21 -3.39
N SER A 252 15.88 15.82 -2.99
CA SER A 252 15.22 16.88 -3.75
C SER A 252 14.36 17.74 -2.82
N ASP A 253 14.10 18.98 -3.20
CA ASP A 253 13.07 19.81 -2.56
C ASP A 253 11.66 19.49 -3.08
N ASP A 254 11.56 18.66 -4.13
CA ASP A 254 10.31 18.27 -4.78
C ASP A 254 10.16 16.73 -4.74
N MET A 255 9.12 16.25 -4.07
CA MET A 255 8.83 14.83 -3.92
C MET A 255 8.66 14.16 -5.30
N LEU A 256 8.04 14.83 -6.27
CA LEU A 256 7.76 14.26 -7.59
C LEU A 256 9.04 14.04 -8.39
N GLN A 257 9.96 15.01 -8.33
CA GLN A 257 11.26 14.89 -8.99
C GLN A 257 12.06 13.73 -8.41
N LEU A 258 12.04 13.55 -7.09
CA LEU A 258 12.72 12.46 -6.40
C LEU A 258 12.23 11.07 -6.86
N LEU A 259 10.96 10.93 -7.22
CA LEU A 259 10.41 9.69 -7.82
C LEU A 259 10.87 9.47 -9.26
N ASP A 260 11.05 10.54 -10.03
CA ASP A 260 11.49 10.51 -11.44
C ASP A 260 12.94 10.05 -11.59
N ALA A 261 13.72 10.08 -10.50
CA ALA A 261 15.11 9.61 -10.48
C ALA A 261 15.28 8.11 -10.23
N ARG A 262 14.21 7.38 -9.92
CA ARG A 262 14.23 5.94 -9.60
C ARG A 262 14.19 5.03 -10.82
#